data_AF-A0A2Z6QPC8-F1
#
_entry.id   AF-A0A2Z6QPC8-F1
#
_cell.length_a   1.000
_cell.length_b   1.000
_cell.length_c   1.000
_cell.angle_alpha   90.00
_cell.angle_beta   90.00
_cell.angle_gamma   90.00
#
_symmetry.space_group_name_H-M   'P 1'
#
loop_
_entity.id
_entity.type
_entity.pdbx_description
1 polymer ?
#
loop_
_entity_poly.entity_id
_entity_poly.type
_entity_poly.pdbx_seq_one_letter_code
_entity_poly.pdbx_strand_id
1 'polypeptide(L)'
;MSVLSSSSTLKPDAKSFVPKIKKVKTTVSDPNATHIITGYHSNPSLGQYVCDILIYDIPAKWDNVKLLEYLKVWGNIISVIVKKQKKYKTVRCKLNIMHAFSIWKKDRL
;
A
#
# COMPACT_ATOMS: atom_id res chain seq x y z
N MET A 1 -30.26 -53.43 17.99
CA MET A 1 -29.50 -53.30 16.73
C MET A 1 -29.03 -51.84 16.61
N SER A 2 -27.78 -51.68 16.18
CA SER A 2 -26.87 -50.53 16.18
C SER A 2 -27.42 -49.12 15.94
N VAL A 3 -27.02 -48.18 16.82
CA VAL A 3 -26.88 -46.75 16.52
C VAL A 3 -25.47 -46.51 15.95
N LEU A 4 -25.37 -45.94 14.75
CA LEU A 4 -24.10 -45.54 14.14
C LEU A 4 -23.89 -44.05 14.40
N SER A 5 -23.09 -43.74 15.41
CA SER A 5 -22.52 -42.41 15.66
C SER A 5 -21.21 -42.30 14.89
N SER A 6 -21.19 -41.52 13.82
CA SER A 6 -19.98 -41.20 13.06
C SER A 6 -19.40 -39.88 13.53
N SER A 7 -18.48 -39.91 14.48
CA SER A 7 -17.65 -38.75 14.84
C SER A 7 -16.42 -38.70 13.93
N SER A 8 -16.37 -37.74 13.01
CA SER A 8 -15.18 -37.48 12.19
C SER A 8 -14.26 -36.47 12.90
N THR A 9 -13.17 -36.96 13.46
CA THR A 9 -12.09 -36.13 14.02
C THR A 9 -11.17 -35.69 12.88
N LEU A 10 -11.34 -34.45 12.39
CA LEU A 10 -10.36 -33.81 11.52
C LEU A 10 -9.27 -33.16 12.37
N LYS A 11 -8.04 -33.69 12.23
CA LYS A 11 -6.81 -33.16 12.83
C LYS A 11 -6.52 -31.75 12.28
N PRO A 12 -6.06 -30.80 13.10
CA PRO A 12 -5.57 -29.52 12.58
C PRO A 12 -4.17 -29.75 12.02
N ASP A 13 -4.05 -29.98 10.72
CA ASP A 13 -2.76 -29.94 10.03
C ASP A 13 -2.36 -28.46 9.91
N ALA A 14 -1.71 -27.96 10.96
CA ALA A 14 -1.19 -26.59 11.03
C ALA A 14 0.00 -26.44 10.06
N LYS A 15 -0.30 -26.31 8.77
CA LYS A 15 0.66 -25.82 7.79
C LYS A 15 0.79 -24.32 7.98
N SER A 16 1.81 -23.94 8.76
CA SER A 16 2.32 -22.57 8.83
C SER A 16 2.56 -22.05 7.42
N PHE A 17 1.67 -21.18 6.94
CA PHE A 17 1.90 -20.39 5.74
C PHE A 17 2.91 -19.30 6.12
N VAL A 18 4.19 -19.64 6.07
CA VAL A 18 5.26 -18.65 6.07
C VAL A 18 5.08 -17.83 4.78
N PRO A 19 4.74 -16.54 4.84
CA PRO A 19 4.68 -15.73 3.64
C PRO A 19 6.11 -15.66 3.08
N LYS A 20 6.34 -16.30 1.93
CA LYS A 20 7.57 -16.08 1.17
C LYS A 20 7.63 -14.59 0.85
N ILE A 21 8.43 -13.85 1.60
CA ILE A 21 8.85 -12.49 1.26
C ILE A 21 9.64 -12.65 -0.04
N LYS A 22 8.94 -12.55 -1.17
CA LYS A 22 9.58 -12.37 -2.46
C LYS A 22 10.28 -11.02 -2.35
N LYS A 23 11.61 -11.05 -2.19
CA LYS A 23 12.45 -9.88 -2.39
C LYS A 23 12.11 -9.34 -3.77
N VAL A 24 11.32 -8.26 -3.79
CA VAL A 24 11.03 -7.52 -5.01
C VAL A 24 12.40 -7.02 -5.47
N LYS A 25 12.85 -7.58 -6.59
CA LYS A 25 14.05 -7.14 -7.28
C LYS A 25 13.75 -5.70 -7.69
N THR A 26 14.37 -4.73 -7.02
CA THR A 26 14.31 -3.32 -7.39
C THR A 26 14.90 -3.21 -8.79
N THR A 27 14.04 -3.32 -9.80
CA THR A 27 14.34 -2.87 -11.17
C THR A 27 14.81 -1.44 -11.05
N VAL A 28 15.93 -1.10 -11.70
CA VAL A 28 16.52 0.24 -11.73
C VAL A 28 15.40 1.25 -12.01
N SER A 29 14.93 1.90 -10.94
CA SER A 29 13.87 2.88 -11.00
C SER A 29 14.53 4.15 -11.49
N ASP A 30 14.12 4.66 -12.65
CA ASP A 30 14.50 6.01 -13.04
C ASP A 30 14.16 6.97 -11.88
N PRO A 31 15.18 7.62 -11.28
CA PRO A 31 14.98 8.50 -10.13
C PRO A 31 14.11 9.72 -10.47
N ASN A 32 13.85 9.96 -11.77
CA ASN A 32 13.06 11.05 -12.30
C ASN A 32 11.79 10.61 -13.03
N ALA A 33 11.41 9.32 -12.96
CA ALA A 33 10.16 8.82 -13.53
C ALA A 33 8.97 9.70 -13.09
N THR A 34 8.16 10.15 -14.05
CA THR A 34 6.97 10.95 -13.76
C THR A 34 5.81 10.09 -13.26
N HIS A 35 5.75 8.81 -13.65
CA HIS A 35 4.73 7.86 -13.23
C HIS A 35 5.38 6.65 -12.56
N ILE A 36 4.92 6.31 -11.36
CA ILE A 36 5.42 5.17 -10.58
C ILE A 36 4.23 4.30 -10.19
N ILE A 37 4.32 3.00 -10.50
CA ILE A 37 3.36 1.98 -10.09
C ILE A 37 4.12 0.98 -9.22
N THR A 38 3.69 0.78 -7.98
CA THR A 38 4.44 -0.01 -6.98
C THR A 38 4.12 -1.51 -7.04
N GLY A 39 3.07 -1.89 -7.75
CA GLY A 39 2.54 -3.26 -7.78
C GLY A 39 1.68 -3.63 -6.57
N TYR A 40 1.43 -2.69 -5.64
CA TYR A 40 0.51 -2.94 -4.53
C TYR A 40 -0.93 -3.03 -5.02
N HIS A 41 -1.57 -4.17 -4.78
CA HIS A 41 -2.99 -4.38 -5.08
C HIS A 41 -3.80 -4.25 -3.78
N SER A 42 -4.66 -3.23 -3.71
CA SER A 42 -5.57 -3.07 -2.58
C SER A 42 -6.62 -4.19 -2.60
N ASN A 43 -6.93 -4.74 -1.43
CA ASN A 43 -7.98 -5.74 -1.32
C ASN A 43 -9.30 -5.05 -0.94
N PRO A 44 -10.29 -5.00 -1.85
CA PRO A 44 -11.56 -4.33 -1.59
C PRO A 44 -12.37 -5.00 -0.46
N SER A 45 -12.16 -6.30 -0.18
CA SER A 45 -12.87 -6.99 0.90
C SER A 45 -12.40 -6.59 2.31
N LEU A 46 -11.23 -5.98 2.43
CA LEU A 46 -10.67 -5.52 3.70
C LEU A 46 -11.10 -4.10 4.10
N GLY A 47 -12.09 -3.52 3.40
CA GLY A 47 -12.57 -2.16 3.71
C GLY A 47 -11.47 -1.10 3.57
N GLN A 48 -10.48 -1.34 2.71
CA GLN A 48 -9.30 -0.49 2.57
C GLN A 48 -9.67 0.87 1.99
N TYR A 49 -9.37 1.94 2.75
CA TYR A 49 -9.63 3.32 2.37
C TYR A 49 -8.60 3.79 1.34
N VAL A 50 -8.86 3.45 0.07
CA VAL A 50 -8.07 3.97 -1.04
C VAL A 50 -8.39 5.45 -1.23
N CYS A 51 -7.38 6.28 -1.03
CA CYS A 51 -7.44 7.73 -1.20
C CYS A 51 -6.59 8.16 -2.39
N ASP A 52 -7.03 9.21 -3.07
CA ASP A 52 -6.26 9.93 -4.08
C ASP A 52 -6.01 11.34 -3.55
N ILE A 53 -4.75 11.66 -3.30
CA ILE A 53 -4.32 12.91 -2.68
C ILE A 53 -3.43 13.71 -3.62
N LEU A 54 -3.56 15.03 -3.57
CA LEU A 54 -2.74 15.95 -4.33
C LEU A 54 -1.89 16.79 -3.38
N ILE A 55 -0.58 16.73 -3.55
CA ILE A 55 0.40 17.36 -2.67
C ILE A 55 1.16 18.40 -3.48
N TYR A 56 1.20 19.62 -2.97
CA TYR A 56 1.89 20.75 -3.57
C TYR A 56 3.22 21.04 -2.85
N ASP A 57 4.02 21.94 -3.44
CA ASP A 57 5.23 22.50 -2.84
C ASP A 57 6.31 21.48 -2.43
N ILE A 58 6.35 20.32 -3.08
CA ILE A 58 7.42 19.34 -2.88
C ILE A 58 8.70 19.87 -3.53
N PRO A 59 9.84 19.94 -2.83
CA PRO A 59 11.09 20.43 -3.43
C PRO A 59 11.49 19.62 -4.66
N ALA A 60 11.79 20.30 -5.78
CA ALA A 60 12.15 19.62 -7.02
C ALA A 60 13.47 18.81 -6.93
N LYS A 61 14.29 19.11 -5.92
CA LYS A 61 15.53 18.39 -5.59
C LYS A 61 15.32 17.01 -4.98
N TRP A 62 14.10 16.68 -4.52
CA TRP A 62 13.81 15.33 -4.02
C TRP A 62 13.70 14.37 -5.20
N ASP A 63 14.45 13.28 -5.15
CA ASP A 63 14.30 12.15 -6.07
C ASP A 63 13.08 11.31 -5.69
N ASN A 64 12.75 10.36 -6.57
CA ASN A 64 11.60 9.48 -6.37
C ASN A 64 11.76 8.53 -5.17
N VAL A 65 12.99 8.13 -4.82
CA VAL A 65 13.22 7.23 -3.68
C VAL A 65 12.87 7.92 -2.38
N LYS A 66 13.42 9.12 -2.17
CA LYS A 66 13.13 9.97 -1.02
C LYS A 66 11.65 10.33 -0.94
N LEU A 67 11.04 10.70 -2.07
CA LEU A 67 9.60 10.99 -2.11
C LEU A 67 8.76 9.79 -1.64
N LEU A 68 9.06 8.58 -2.14
CA LEU A 68 8.32 7.37 -1.75
C LEU A 68 8.51 7.01 -0.29
N GLU A 69 9.69 7.22 0.31
CA GLU A 69 9.92 6.99 1.74
C GLU A 69 8.99 7.82 2.61
N TYR A 70 8.82 9.12 2.32
CA TYR A 70 7.88 9.96 3.06
C TYR A 70 6.43 9.54 2.84
N LEU A 71 6.04 9.22 1.59
CA LEU A 71 4.67 8.81 1.27
C LEU A 71 4.28 7.47 1.92
N LYS A 72 5.22 6.55 2.11
CA LYS A 72 4.98 5.25 2.76
C LYS A 72 4.55 5.38 4.22
N VAL A 73 4.87 6.50 4.88
CA VAL A 73 4.43 6.78 6.26
C VAL A 73 2.91 6.94 6.34
N TRP A 74 2.24 7.36 5.26
CA TRP A 74 0.78 7.53 5.23
C TRP A 74 0.04 6.23 4.90
N GLY A 75 0.72 5.27 4.27
CA GLY A 75 0.16 3.96 3.99
C GLY A 75 0.77 3.29 2.75
N ASN A 76 0.03 2.33 2.22
CA ASN A 76 0.49 1.53 1.09
C ASN A 76 0.22 2.26 -0.22
N ILE A 77 1.29 2.76 -0.85
CA ILE A 77 1.25 3.48 -2.12
C ILE A 77 0.85 2.52 -3.24
N ILE A 78 -0.15 2.90 -4.05
CA ILE A 78 -0.58 2.17 -5.26
C ILE A 78 0.08 2.78 -6.49
N SER A 79 -0.03 4.10 -6.65
CA SER A 79 0.59 4.84 -7.75
C SER A 79 0.94 6.27 -7.36
N VAL A 80 1.93 6.82 -8.05
CA VAL A 80 2.40 8.20 -7.90
C VAL A 80 2.57 8.83 -9.27
N ILE A 81 2.04 10.04 -9.43
CA ILE A 81 2.26 10.90 -10.59
C ILE A 81 2.96 12.16 -10.10
N VAL A 82 4.12 12.46 -10.67
CA VAL A 82 4.98 13.58 -10.32
C VAL A 82 5.03 14.56 -11.49
N LYS A 83 4.68 15.82 -11.22
CA LYS A 83 4.82 16.93 -12.17
C LYS A 83 5.78 17.97 -11.63
N LYS A 84 6.96 18.11 -12.26
CA LYS A 84 7.94 19.15 -11.91
C LYS A 84 7.47 20.52 -12.42
N GLN A 85 7.54 21.53 -11.55
CA GLN A 85 7.19 22.91 -11.81
C GLN A 85 8.29 23.83 -11.24
N LYS A 86 9.27 24.20 -12.07
CA LYS A 86 10.44 25.00 -11.66
C LYS A 86 11.16 24.37 -10.45
N LYS A 87 11.18 25.08 -9.30
CA LYS A 87 11.83 24.68 -8.06
C LYS A 87 11.01 23.71 -7.20
N TYR A 88 9.76 23.45 -7.58
CA TYR A 88 8.87 22.53 -6.87
C TYR A 88 8.32 21.42 -7.78
N LYS A 89 7.60 20.49 -7.17
CA LYS A 89 6.88 19.38 -7.79
C LYS A 89 5.48 19.30 -7.18
N THR A 90 4.51 18.94 -8.00
CA THR A 90 3.20 18.48 -7.55
C THR A 90 3.16 16.98 -7.65
N VAL A 91 2.64 16.32 -6.62
CA VAL A 91 2.53 14.87 -6.58
C VAL A 91 1.08 14.48 -6.35
N ARG A 92 0.53 13.69 -7.27
CA ARG A 92 -0.73 12.99 -7.08
C ARG A 92 -0.42 11.57 -6.63
N CYS A 93 -0.86 11.19 -5.45
CA CYS A 93 -0.59 9.89 -4.86
C CYS A 93 -1.90 9.16 -4.61
N LYS A 94 -2.03 7.96 -5.18
CA LYS A 94 -3.09 7.03 -4.84
C LYS A 94 -2.53 6.03 -3.85
N LEU A 95 -3.10 5.95 -2.65
CA LEU A 95 -2.63 5.07 -1.60
C LEU A 95 -3.78 4.51 -0.76
N ASN A 96 -3.57 3.33 -0.19
CA ASN A 96 -4.41 2.80 0.87
C ASN A 96 -3.91 3.36 2.20
N ILE A 97 -4.70 4.25 2.80
CA ILE A 97 -4.30 4.98 4.00
C ILE A 97 -4.35 4.07 5.23
N MET A 98 -3.41 4.25 6.16
CA MET A 98 -3.42 3.49 7.40
C MET A 98 -4.71 3.75 8.20
N HIS A 99 -5.25 2.68 8.79
CA HIS A 99 -6.50 2.72 9.55
C HIS A 99 -6.53 3.81 10.65
N ALA A 100 -5.40 4.03 11.34
CA ALA A 100 -5.27 5.08 12.35
C ALA A 100 -5.51 6.50 11.78
N PHE A 101 -5.05 6.75 10.55
CA PHE A 101 -5.28 8.02 9.85
C PHE A 101 -6.73 8.16 9.38
N SER A 102 -7.37 7.05 9.01
CA SER A 102 -8.79 7.02 8.66
C SER A 102 -9.68 7.41 9.84
N ILE A 103 -9.40 6.87 11.04
CA ILE A 103 -10.14 7.21 12.27
C ILE A 103 -10.01 8.71 12.55
N TRP A 104 -8.78 9.22 12.58
CA TRP A 104 -8.51 10.64 12.81
C TRP A 104 -9.23 11.59 11.83
N LYS A 105 -9.38 11.17 10.57
CA LYS A 105 -10.13 11.95 9.57
C LYS A 105 -11.64 11.87 9.80
N LYS A 106 -12.14 10.71 10.21
CA LYS A 106 -13.57 10.48 10.47
C LYS A 106 -14.07 11.26 11.68
N ASP A 107 -13.25 11.47 12.70
CA ASP A 107 -13.64 12.19 13.92
C ASP A 107 -13.71 13.72 13.75
N ARG A 108 -13.33 14.23 12.57
CA ARG A 108 -13.26 15.67 12.27
C ARG A 108 -14.17 16.14 11.13
N LEU A 109 -14.96 15.24 10.57
CA LEU A 109 -15.98 15.52 9.55
C LEU A 109 -17.34 15.13 10.11
#